data_AF-A0A0F8X0U8-F1
#
_entry.id   AF-A0A0F8X0U8-F1
#
_cell.length_a   1.000
_cell.length_b   1.000
_cell.length_c   1.000
_cell.angle_alpha   90.00
_cell.angle_beta   90.00
_cell.angle_gamma   90.00
#
_symmetry.space_group_name_H-M   'P 1'
#
loop_
_entity.id
_entity.type
_entity.pdbx_description
1 polymer ?
#
loop_
_entity_poly.entity_id
_entity_poly.type
_entity_poly.pdbx_seq_one_letter_code
_entity_poly.pdbx_strand_id
1 'polypeptide(L)'
;VFIESVGADTNINLELTSKGTGRLKLDGTLWPDAGVAARSILATQNGAPDDLVAVTSPDGSGDQVLIYNDTTNVFEWVVETDVGANAFGIVIGDTGTATADTTFDILTIIGGEVITTSADASTDSLTIDLDINGLVTVTPDVSPSDEIVIYDVSAGGHRKTTVGDLTHATVLAFRIVLGDTGTATSETTDTLTIAGGEGIVTTATDNPEVLTVDLDINGLIAITPAIASGDSIVVYDTSAAAHVKVTVNQFFDDLDIGVVRYDDVSATGGANEAFVAFFSFTPLSDAVVTVFFNGLALRDTGWTRSGTTLTLVDAVNGYSTEAGDIISARYETVV
;
A
#
# COMPACT_ATOMS: atom_id res chain seq x y z
N VAL A 1 39.86 57.87 63.68
CA VAL A 1 40.73 57.34 64.75
C VAL A 1 41.78 56.49 64.06
N PHE A 2 43.07 56.75 64.28
CA PHE A 2 44.14 55.90 63.77
C PHE A 2 44.45 54.86 64.85
N ILE A 3 44.32 53.58 64.52
CA ILE A 3 44.59 52.48 65.45
C ILE A 3 45.64 51.60 64.79
N GLU A 4 46.83 51.56 65.37
CA GLU A 4 47.90 50.64 64.96
C GLU A 4 48.13 49.60 66.07
N SER A 5 48.39 48.35 65.70
CA SER A 5 48.95 47.38 66.64
C SER A 5 50.45 47.59 66.71
N VAL A 6 50.98 47.79 67.92
CA VAL A 6 52.43 47.87 68.16
C VAL A 6 52.82 46.73 69.09
N GLY A 7 53.33 45.64 68.51
CA GLY A 7 53.72 44.43 69.25
C GLY A 7 53.75 43.18 68.37
N ALA A 8 54.21 42.05 68.94
CA ALA A 8 54.25 40.77 68.22
C ALA A 8 52.87 40.09 68.08
N ASP A 9 51.83 40.63 68.73
CA ASP A 9 50.45 40.17 68.60
C ASP A 9 49.72 41.05 67.58
N THR A 10 49.36 40.46 66.44
CA THR A 10 48.79 41.18 65.29
C THR A 10 47.27 41.25 65.31
N ASN A 11 46.62 40.69 66.33
CA ASN A 11 45.18 40.63 66.42
C ASN A 11 44.63 41.90 67.08
N ILE A 12 43.94 42.75 66.30
CA ILE A 12 43.17 43.88 66.84
C ILE A 12 41.70 43.47 66.87
N ASN A 13 41.16 43.28 68.08
CA ASN A 13 39.71 43.23 68.26
C ASN A 13 39.20 44.67 68.39
N LEU A 14 38.56 45.15 67.32
CA LEU A 14 37.96 46.48 67.28
C LEU A 14 36.44 46.38 67.33
N GLU A 15 35.85 46.79 68.45
CA GLU A 15 34.40 46.89 68.61
C GLU A 15 33.97 48.35 68.39
N LEU A 16 33.25 48.61 67.29
CA LEU A 16 32.74 49.94 66.95
C LEU A 16 31.23 49.96 67.12
N THR A 17 30.76 50.56 68.21
CA THR A 17 29.31 50.78 68.45
C THR A 17 28.93 52.19 68.06
N SER A 18 28.07 52.35 67.05
CA SER A 18 27.43 53.62 66.73
C SER A 18 26.49 54.02 67.88
N LYS A 19 26.62 55.24 68.40
CA LYS A 19 25.62 55.83 69.29
C LYS A 19 24.67 56.69 68.45
N GLY A 20 23.57 56.11 67.98
CA GLY A 20 22.51 56.78 67.21
C GLY A 20 22.24 56.15 65.84
N THR A 21 21.65 56.91 64.92
CA THR A 21 21.32 56.46 63.54
C THR A 21 22.50 56.56 62.56
N GLY A 22 23.72 56.82 63.06
CA GLY A 22 24.91 56.91 62.22
C GLY A 22 25.26 55.55 61.60
N ARG A 23 25.49 55.54 60.28
CA ARG A 23 26.01 54.37 59.56
C ARG A 23 27.53 54.27 59.78
N LEU A 24 28.01 53.07 60.10
CA LEU A 24 29.44 52.77 60.13
C LEU A 24 29.89 52.47 58.70
N LYS A 25 30.65 53.38 58.06
CA LYS A 25 31.28 53.14 56.77
C LYS A 25 32.73 52.73 56.99
N LEU A 26 33.05 51.46 56.74
CA LEU A 26 34.44 50.99 56.66
C LEU A 26 34.95 51.27 55.24
N ASP A 27 35.54 52.44 55.04
CA ASP A 27 36.14 52.82 53.75
C ASP A 27 37.56 52.24 53.66
N GLY A 28 37.67 51.07 53.02
CA GLY A 28 38.89 50.26 53.04
C GLY A 28 39.75 50.46 51.80
N THR A 29 40.88 51.16 51.94
CA THR A 29 41.92 51.17 50.89
C THR A 29 43.18 50.39 51.17
N LEU A 30 43.43 49.85 52.37
CA LEU A 30 44.60 48.98 52.59
C LEU A 30 44.32 47.97 53.70
N TRP A 31 44.09 46.71 53.36
CA TRP A 31 44.11 45.58 54.29
C TRP A 31 45.41 44.80 54.09
N PRO A 32 46.15 44.44 55.15
CA PRO A 32 47.40 43.71 55.02
C PRO A 32 47.15 42.29 54.49
N ASP A 33 47.78 42.02 53.36
CA ASP A 33 47.83 40.75 52.66
C ASP A 33 48.75 39.75 53.39
N ALA A 34 48.20 38.61 53.80
CA ALA A 34 48.81 37.28 53.70
C ALA A 34 47.87 36.22 54.32
N GLY A 35 47.03 35.59 53.50
CA GLY A 35 46.51 34.25 53.80
C GLY A 35 45.01 34.09 54.10
N VAL A 36 44.20 35.15 54.03
CA VAL A 36 42.72 35.03 54.00
C VAL A 36 42.28 35.31 52.56
N ALA A 37 41.45 34.43 51.99
CA ALA A 37 40.93 34.61 50.64
C ALA A 37 40.33 36.02 50.49
N ALA A 38 40.81 36.78 49.51
CA ALA A 38 40.44 38.17 49.35
C ALA A 38 38.91 38.31 49.22
N ARG A 39 38.32 39.17 50.06
CA ARG A 39 36.95 39.71 49.95
C ARG A 39 35.79 38.84 50.46
N SER A 40 35.98 38.05 51.51
CA SER A 40 34.86 37.55 52.31
C SER A 40 34.73 38.32 53.63
N ILE A 41 33.55 38.93 53.86
CA ILE A 41 33.09 39.27 55.21
C ILE A 41 32.52 37.96 55.76
N LEU A 42 33.26 37.30 56.65
CA LEU A 42 32.77 36.10 57.32
C LEU A 42 31.95 36.52 58.54
N ALA A 43 30.64 36.73 58.35
CA ALA A 43 29.71 36.84 59.46
C ALA A 43 29.39 35.42 59.98
N THR A 44 30.18 34.89 60.91
CA THR A 44 29.83 33.65 61.62
C THR A 44 29.10 34.01 62.91
N GLN A 45 27.84 33.57 63.07
CA GLN A 45 27.08 33.85 64.29
C GLN A 45 26.66 32.58 65.01
N ASN A 46 26.94 32.58 66.31
CA ASN A 46 26.47 31.62 67.29
C ASN A 46 25.23 32.22 67.99
N GLY A 47 24.03 32.01 67.45
CA GLY A 47 22.81 31.96 68.27
C GLY A 47 21.74 33.06 68.25
N ALA A 48 21.69 34.04 67.33
CA ALA A 48 20.50 34.90 67.11
C ALA A 48 20.60 35.64 65.75
N PRO A 49 19.50 36.03 65.07
CA PRO A 49 19.56 36.61 63.73
C PRO A 49 19.88 38.10 63.79
N ASP A 50 21.02 38.52 63.22
CA ASP A 50 21.15 39.89 62.70
C ASP A 50 20.98 39.84 61.18
N ASP A 51 20.02 40.62 60.69
CA ASP A 51 19.84 40.91 59.28
C ASP A 51 21.16 41.41 58.70
N LEU A 52 21.69 40.72 57.69
CA LEU A 52 22.36 41.44 56.63
C LEU A 52 21.32 42.42 56.08
N VAL A 53 21.34 43.65 56.56
CA VAL A 53 20.54 44.73 56.00
C VAL A 53 20.88 44.75 54.52
N ALA A 54 19.91 44.37 53.69
CA ALA A 54 20.00 44.39 52.25
C ALA A 54 20.75 45.68 51.85
N VAL A 55 21.82 45.52 51.07
CA VAL A 55 22.48 46.66 50.44
C VAL A 55 21.46 47.19 49.45
N THR A 56 20.59 48.08 49.94
CA THR A 56 19.57 48.73 49.14
C THR A 56 20.30 49.50 48.06
N SER A 57 20.00 49.16 46.82
CA SER A 57 20.54 49.82 45.64
C SER A 57 20.28 51.33 45.73
N PRO A 58 21.27 52.20 45.44
CA PRO A 58 21.08 53.65 45.45
C PRO A 58 20.04 54.16 44.46
N ASP A 59 19.62 53.35 43.49
CA ASP A 59 18.72 53.74 42.39
C ASP A 59 17.23 53.54 42.69
N GLY A 60 16.87 52.98 43.86
CA GLY A 60 15.48 52.77 44.25
C GLY A 60 14.79 51.60 43.53
N SER A 61 15.53 50.68 42.91
CA SER A 61 14.99 49.55 42.16
C SER A 61 14.45 48.38 43.01
N GLY A 62 14.19 48.58 44.31
CA GLY A 62 13.83 47.51 45.25
C GLY A 62 15.03 46.79 45.86
N ASP A 63 14.75 45.75 46.65
CA ASP A 63 15.78 44.92 47.27
C ASP A 63 16.55 44.16 46.18
N GLN A 64 17.88 44.28 46.20
CA GLN A 64 18.77 43.62 45.24
C GLN A 64 19.64 42.59 45.97
N VAL A 65 19.94 41.49 45.27
CA VAL A 65 20.84 40.44 45.70
C VAL A 65 22.05 40.41 44.78
N LEU A 66 23.24 40.22 45.34
CA LEU A 66 24.46 40.07 44.55
C LEU A 66 24.61 38.60 44.13
N ILE A 67 24.55 38.33 42.83
CA ILE A 67 24.68 36.99 42.27
C ILE A 67 25.91 36.90 41.38
N TYR A 68 26.51 35.72 41.35
CA TYR A 68 27.56 35.39 40.39
C TYR A 68 26.94 34.96 39.06
N ASN A 69 27.20 35.74 38.00
CA ASN A 69 26.78 35.39 36.65
C ASN A 69 27.90 34.56 35.98
N ASP A 70 27.61 33.30 35.67
CA ASP A 70 28.54 32.35 35.08
C ASP A 70 28.86 32.64 33.59
N THR A 71 27.91 33.25 32.89
CA THR A 71 28.02 33.61 31.47
C THR A 71 28.96 34.80 31.28
N THR A 72 28.87 35.80 32.16
CA THR A 72 29.70 37.02 32.10
C THR A 72 30.92 36.95 33.04
N ASN A 73 30.97 35.93 33.90
CA ASN A 73 32.05 35.68 34.87
C ASN A 73 32.31 36.89 35.80
N VAL A 74 31.25 37.58 36.20
CA VAL A 74 31.25 38.74 37.11
C VAL A 74 30.12 38.64 38.13
N PHE A 75 30.26 39.33 39.26
CA PHE A 75 29.16 39.51 40.21
C PHE A 75 28.30 40.70 39.78
N GLU A 76 26.99 40.50 39.69
CA GLU A 76 26.01 41.52 39.33
C GLU A 76 24.94 41.63 40.42
N TRP A 77 24.46 42.86 40.64
CA TRP A 77 23.29 43.08 41.46
C TRP A 77 22.05 42.87 40.62
N VAL A 78 21.22 41.93 41.03
CA VAL A 78 19.93 41.62 40.41
C VAL A 78 18.83 41.93 41.41
N VAL A 79 17.69 42.42 40.92
CA VAL A 79 16.52 42.65 41.76
C VAL A 79 16.09 41.30 42.33
N GLU A 80 15.71 41.24 43.61
CA GLU A 80 15.33 39.98 44.28
C GLU A 80 14.25 39.20 43.50
N THR A 81 13.35 39.90 42.83
CA THR A 81 12.31 39.30 41.97
C THR A 81 12.86 38.61 40.73
N ASP A 82 14.06 38.98 40.26
CA ASP A 82 14.69 38.38 39.08
C ASP A 82 15.51 37.13 39.44
N VAL A 83 15.76 36.91 40.73
CA VAL A 83 16.48 35.76 41.25
C VAL A 83 15.55 34.54 41.28
N GLY A 84 15.52 33.81 40.16
CA GLY A 84 14.77 32.56 40.02
C GLY A 84 13.52 32.63 39.13
N ALA A 85 13.09 33.82 38.72
CA ALA A 85 11.86 34.05 37.95
C ALA A 85 11.86 33.53 36.48
N ASN A 86 12.90 32.82 36.05
CA ASN A 86 12.97 32.22 34.70
C ASN A 86 13.45 30.76 34.70
N ALA A 87 13.67 30.16 35.88
CA ALA A 87 14.11 28.77 35.98
C ALA A 87 12.97 27.93 36.55
N PHE A 88 11.98 27.63 35.72
CA PHE A 88 11.01 26.60 36.04
C PHE A 88 11.78 25.28 36.24
N GLY A 89 11.69 24.73 37.45
CA GLY A 89 12.69 23.80 37.99
C GLY A 89 13.02 22.61 37.09
N ILE A 90 14.24 22.09 37.23
CA ILE A 90 14.63 20.83 36.59
C ILE A 90 14.07 19.68 37.42
N VAL A 91 13.21 18.85 36.83
CA VAL A 91 12.79 17.59 37.44
C VAL A 91 13.74 16.50 36.96
N ILE A 92 14.57 16.00 37.88
CA ILE A 92 15.51 14.90 37.64
C ILE A 92 14.87 13.60 38.13
N GLY A 93 14.61 12.67 37.20
CA GLY A 93 13.95 11.39 37.46
C GLY A 93 12.51 11.32 36.93
N ASP A 94 11.89 10.14 37.06
CA ASP A 94 10.56 9.85 36.47
C ASP A 94 9.38 10.44 37.28
N THR A 95 9.68 11.07 38.42
CA THR A 95 8.68 11.69 39.30
C THR A 95 9.23 12.99 39.87
N GLY A 96 8.34 13.98 40.02
CA GLY A 96 8.66 15.27 40.63
C GLY A 96 7.53 16.27 40.44
N THR A 97 7.66 17.43 41.06
CA THR A 97 6.70 18.52 40.95
C THR A 97 7.46 19.81 40.66
N ALA A 98 6.96 20.59 39.71
CA ALA A 98 7.39 21.96 39.47
C ALA A 98 6.13 22.84 39.39
N THR A 99 6.14 23.99 40.06
CA THR A 99 5.06 24.99 40.02
C THR A 99 5.45 26.19 39.16
N ALA A 100 4.76 26.39 38.04
CA ALA A 100 5.01 27.49 37.12
C ALA A 100 4.53 28.79 37.79
N ASP A 101 5.32 29.86 37.72
CA ASP A 101 5.04 31.16 38.34
C ASP A 101 4.87 32.31 37.33
N THR A 102 5.14 32.08 36.05
CA THR A 102 4.95 33.07 34.97
C THR A 102 4.36 32.48 33.68
N THR A 103 4.23 33.32 32.65
CA THR A 103 3.63 32.94 31.35
C THR A 103 4.60 32.25 30.38
N PHE A 104 5.88 32.10 30.73
CA PHE A 104 6.92 31.58 29.84
C PHE A 104 7.89 30.59 30.52
N ASP A 105 7.34 29.77 31.41
CA ASP A 105 8.11 28.78 32.15
C ASP A 105 8.46 27.56 31.28
N ILE A 106 9.75 27.18 31.24
CA ILE A 106 10.24 26.00 30.52
C ILE A 106 10.53 24.87 31.51
N LEU A 107 9.71 23.82 31.50
CA LEU A 107 9.96 22.62 32.31
C LEU A 107 10.94 21.71 31.58
N THR A 108 12.15 21.56 32.11
CA THR A 108 13.06 20.52 31.63
C THR A 108 12.89 19.27 32.49
N ILE A 109 12.33 18.22 31.89
CA ILE A 109 12.24 16.90 32.53
C ILE A 109 13.37 16.04 31.98
N ILE A 110 14.23 15.55 32.87
CA ILE A 110 15.29 14.61 32.53
C ILE A 110 14.94 13.30 33.24
N GLY A 111 14.17 12.46 32.54
CA GLY A 111 13.66 11.16 33.03
C GLY A 111 14.01 9.99 32.10
N GLY A 112 13.70 8.77 32.54
CA GLY A 112 13.81 7.52 31.79
C GLY A 112 12.61 7.25 30.86
N GLU A 113 12.32 5.98 30.55
CA GLU A 113 11.35 5.53 29.52
C GLU A 113 9.90 6.04 29.68
N VAL A 114 9.53 6.61 30.83
CA VAL A 114 8.15 7.04 31.14
C VAL A 114 8.13 8.43 31.77
N ILE A 115 7.65 9.42 31.02
CA ILE A 115 7.37 10.77 31.53
C ILE A 115 5.86 10.88 31.75
N THR A 116 5.44 11.04 33.02
CA THR A 116 4.05 11.38 33.37
C THR A 116 4.00 12.84 33.79
N THR A 117 3.20 13.64 33.10
CA THR A 117 2.96 15.05 33.42
C THR A 117 1.47 15.29 33.62
N SER A 118 1.13 16.12 34.60
CA SER A 118 -0.25 16.52 34.88
C SER A 118 -0.25 17.99 35.27
N ALA A 119 -1.20 18.76 34.75
CA ALA A 119 -1.49 20.10 35.24
C ALA A 119 -2.57 20.00 36.33
N ASP A 120 -2.35 20.64 37.47
CA ASP A 120 -3.18 20.47 38.68
C ASP A 120 -4.50 21.27 38.61
N ALA A 121 -4.57 22.31 37.77
CA ALA A 121 -5.81 23.08 37.57
C ALA A 121 -6.51 22.74 36.24
N SER A 122 -7.85 22.70 36.27
CA SER A 122 -8.70 22.38 35.12
C SER A 122 -8.68 23.40 33.97
N THR A 123 -8.00 24.54 34.15
CA THR A 123 -7.80 25.59 33.14
C THR A 123 -6.43 25.54 32.47
N ASP A 124 -5.52 24.70 32.97
CA ASP A 124 -4.15 24.67 32.49
C ASP A 124 -4.04 23.69 31.32
N SER A 125 -3.41 24.14 30.25
CA SER A 125 -3.12 23.30 29.08
C SER A 125 -1.66 22.85 29.11
N LEU A 126 -1.43 21.54 29.09
CA LEU A 126 -0.11 20.99 28.77
C LEU A 126 0.04 20.94 27.25
N THR A 127 1.00 21.71 26.71
CA THR A 127 1.41 21.58 25.30
C THR A 127 2.72 20.81 25.25
N ILE A 128 2.73 19.69 24.53
CA ILE A 128 3.96 18.92 24.24
C ILE A 128 4.35 19.27 22.82
N ASP A 129 5.43 20.04 22.67
CA ASP A 129 6.01 20.33 21.36
C ASP A 129 7.06 19.26 21.04
N LEU A 130 6.93 18.64 19.89
CA LEU A 130 7.86 17.62 19.40
C LEU A 130 8.62 18.22 18.22
N ASP A 131 9.87 18.62 18.44
CA ASP A 131 10.74 19.04 17.34
C ASP A 131 11.18 17.82 16.52
N ILE A 132 10.49 17.59 15.42
CA ILE A 132 10.78 16.49 14.50
C ILE A 132 11.86 16.84 13.46
N ASN A 133 12.31 18.09 13.37
CA ASN A 133 13.21 18.54 12.30
C ASN A 133 14.64 18.00 12.46
N GLY A 134 15.00 17.57 13.67
CA GLY A 134 16.27 16.90 13.98
C GLY A 134 16.23 15.37 13.88
N LEU A 135 15.07 14.76 13.58
CA LEU A 135 14.97 13.30 13.48
C LEU A 135 15.71 12.81 12.22
N VAL A 136 16.56 11.81 12.42
CA VAL A 136 17.23 11.12 11.31
C VAL A 136 16.28 10.12 10.66
N THR A 137 16.42 9.90 9.36
CA THR A 137 15.73 8.79 8.68
C THR A 137 16.12 7.48 9.35
N VAL A 138 15.13 6.67 9.72
CA VAL A 138 15.37 5.36 10.33
C VAL A 138 15.99 4.42 9.29
N THR A 139 17.18 3.89 9.59
CA THR A 139 17.84 2.84 8.81
C THR A 139 18.52 1.85 9.77
N PRO A 140 18.31 0.52 9.66
CA PRO A 140 17.50 -0.18 8.66
C PRO A 140 15.98 0.00 8.86
N ASP A 141 15.18 -0.55 7.94
CA ASP A 141 13.71 -0.44 7.91
C ASP A 141 13.06 -0.61 9.29
N VAL A 142 12.04 0.21 9.57
CA VAL A 142 11.19 0.12 10.76
C VAL A 142 10.51 -1.26 10.78
N SER A 143 10.64 -2.00 11.87
CA SER A 143 10.03 -3.34 11.97
C SER A 143 8.51 -3.20 12.01
N PRO A 144 7.75 -4.09 11.34
CA PRO A 144 6.30 -4.13 11.48
C PRO A 144 5.83 -4.31 12.93
N SER A 145 6.68 -4.82 13.82
CA SER A 145 6.40 -4.95 15.27
C SER A 145 6.62 -3.66 16.07
N ASP A 146 7.22 -2.62 15.47
CA ASP A 146 7.49 -1.38 16.18
C ASP A 146 6.15 -0.69 16.54
N GLU A 147 6.05 -0.18 17.77
CA GLU A 147 4.84 0.45 18.29
C GLU A 147 4.88 1.96 18.06
N ILE A 148 3.74 2.51 17.66
CA ILE A 148 3.51 3.96 17.58
C ILE A 148 2.28 4.33 18.41
N VAL A 149 2.25 5.56 18.89
CA VAL A 149 1.08 6.13 19.56
C VAL A 149 0.25 6.90 18.53
N ILE A 150 -1.05 6.60 18.49
CA ILE A 150 -2.03 7.33 17.68
C ILE A 150 -3.09 7.94 18.60
N TYR A 151 -3.66 9.08 18.21
CA TYR A 151 -4.86 9.59 18.88
C TYR A 151 -6.10 9.04 18.16
N ASP A 152 -6.81 8.12 18.83
CA ASP A 152 -8.06 7.56 18.34
C ASP A 152 -9.22 8.50 18.72
N VAL A 153 -9.60 9.36 17.77
CA VAL A 153 -10.71 10.31 17.92
C VAL A 153 -12.02 9.61 18.29
N SER A 154 -12.26 8.39 17.80
CA SER A 154 -13.51 7.65 18.05
C SER A 154 -13.62 7.16 19.50
N ALA A 155 -12.47 6.89 20.13
CA ALA A 155 -12.39 6.49 21.53
C ALA A 155 -12.02 7.64 22.48
N GLY A 156 -11.76 8.84 21.94
CA GLY A 156 -11.39 10.02 22.71
C GLY A 156 -10.08 9.86 23.50
N GLY A 157 -9.10 9.14 22.95
CA GLY A 157 -7.85 8.88 23.68
C GLY A 157 -6.70 8.34 22.83
N HIS A 158 -5.50 8.36 23.42
CA HIS A 158 -4.31 7.78 22.80
C HIS A 158 -4.35 6.25 22.87
N ARG A 159 -3.94 5.59 21.78
CA ARG A 159 -3.76 4.13 21.69
C ARG A 159 -2.39 3.82 21.14
N LYS A 160 -1.89 2.64 21.47
CA LYS A 160 -0.75 2.04 20.78
C LYS A 160 -1.24 1.20 19.61
N THR A 161 -0.50 1.24 18.50
CA THR A 161 -0.67 0.36 17.34
C THR A 161 0.70 -0.05 16.84
N THR A 162 0.81 -1.14 16.09
CA THR A 162 2.06 -1.48 15.42
C THR A 162 2.18 -0.79 14.05
N VAL A 163 3.39 -0.60 13.55
CA VAL A 163 3.64 -0.14 12.17
C VAL A 163 3.05 -1.13 11.17
N GLY A 164 3.08 -2.43 11.49
CA GLY A 164 2.41 -3.48 10.74
C GLY A 164 0.90 -3.25 10.64
N ASP A 165 0.23 -2.95 11.76
CA ASP A 165 -1.22 -2.69 11.78
C ASP A 165 -1.60 -1.39 11.03
N LEU A 166 -0.76 -0.35 11.11
CA LEU A 166 -0.98 0.90 10.39
C LEU A 166 -0.89 0.70 8.86
N THR A 167 0.03 -0.16 8.43
CA THR A 167 0.20 -0.51 7.00
C THR A 167 -0.77 -1.61 6.54
N HIS A 168 -1.33 -2.40 7.46
CA HIS A 168 -2.33 -3.43 7.17
C HIS A 168 -3.72 -2.88 6.79
N ALA A 169 -4.03 -1.65 7.17
CA ALA A 169 -5.35 -1.05 6.93
C ALA A 169 -5.71 -0.84 5.45
N THR A 170 -4.80 -1.14 4.51
CA THR A 170 -5.03 -1.00 3.06
C THR A 170 -4.76 -2.26 2.23
N VAL A 171 -4.40 -3.38 2.85
CA VAL A 171 -4.21 -4.63 2.10
C VAL A 171 -5.56 -5.33 1.97
N LEU A 172 -6.38 -4.86 1.03
CA LEU A 172 -7.55 -5.58 0.51
C LEU A 172 -7.07 -6.80 -0.29
N ALA A 173 -6.50 -7.79 0.40
CA ALA A 173 -6.18 -9.07 -0.23
C ALA A 173 -7.48 -9.75 -0.71
N PHE A 174 -7.44 -10.30 -1.92
CA PHE A 174 -8.56 -11.01 -2.53
C PHE A 174 -9.29 -11.93 -1.57
N ARG A 175 -10.61 -11.77 -1.49
CA ARG A 175 -11.48 -12.85 -1.07
C ARG A 175 -11.72 -13.76 -2.27
N ILE A 176 -11.42 -15.05 -2.14
CA ILE A 176 -11.89 -16.07 -3.09
C ILE A 176 -13.41 -15.94 -3.17
N VAL A 177 -13.94 -15.63 -4.35
CA VAL A 177 -15.38 -15.71 -4.61
C VAL A 177 -15.71 -17.18 -4.80
N LEU A 178 -16.20 -17.80 -3.72
CA LEU A 178 -16.72 -19.16 -3.75
C LEU A 178 -18.15 -19.14 -4.30
N GLY A 179 -18.38 -19.75 -5.47
CA GLY A 179 -19.68 -19.83 -6.13
C GLY A 179 -19.84 -18.88 -7.32
N ASP A 180 -21.02 -18.90 -7.95
CA ASP A 180 -21.30 -18.25 -9.25
C ASP A 180 -21.55 -16.73 -9.14
N THR A 181 -21.41 -16.16 -7.94
CA THR A 181 -21.67 -14.73 -7.68
C THR A 181 -20.72 -14.18 -6.63
N GLY A 182 -20.28 -12.93 -6.81
CA GLY A 182 -19.51 -12.18 -5.81
C GLY A 182 -18.96 -10.87 -6.39
N THR A 183 -18.28 -10.10 -5.54
CA THR A 183 -17.64 -8.83 -5.90
C THR A 183 -16.18 -8.84 -5.47
N ALA A 184 -15.29 -8.38 -6.33
CA ALA A 184 -13.86 -8.17 -6.05
C ALA A 184 -13.43 -6.85 -6.67
N THR A 185 -12.55 -6.12 -5.99
CA THR A 185 -11.96 -4.84 -6.45
C THR A 185 -10.45 -5.03 -6.60
N SER A 186 -9.86 -4.49 -7.66
CA SER A 186 -8.46 -4.68 -8.06
C SER A 186 -7.80 -3.33 -8.27
N GLU A 187 -6.57 -3.15 -7.77
CA GLU A 187 -5.95 -1.83 -7.68
C GLU A 187 -4.66 -1.67 -8.52
N THR A 188 -4.19 -2.69 -9.26
CA THR A 188 -3.41 -2.55 -10.53
C THR A 188 -2.65 -3.80 -11.03
N THR A 189 -2.52 -4.89 -10.28
CA THR A 189 -1.79 -6.11 -10.75
C THR A 189 -2.27 -7.42 -10.10
N ASP A 190 -3.57 -7.63 -10.12
CA ASP A 190 -4.24 -8.52 -9.19
C ASP A 190 -4.94 -9.66 -9.95
N THR A 191 -4.69 -10.93 -9.56
CA THR A 191 -5.29 -12.12 -10.20
C THR A 191 -6.57 -12.53 -9.46
N LEU A 192 -7.73 -12.37 -10.10
CA LEU A 192 -9.01 -12.86 -9.60
C LEU A 192 -9.22 -14.33 -10.00
N THR A 193 -9.19 -15.23 -9.02
CA THR A 193 -9.60 -16.63 -9.23
C THR A 193 -11.09 -16.78 -8.93
N ILE A 194 -11.90 -17.00 -9.98
CA ILE A 194 -13.32 -17.33 -9.86
C ILE A 194 -13.46 -18.85 -9.90
N ALA A 195 -13.80 -19.46 -8.77
CA ALA A 195 -14.14 -20.88 -8.69
C ALA A 195 -15.67 -21.03 -8.70
N GLY A 196 -16.28 -20.85 -9.88
CA GLY A 196 -17.71 -20.99 -10.13
C GLY A 196 -18.04 -22.20 -11.03
N GLY A 197 -19.30 -22.65 -10.98
CA GLY A 197 -19.88 -23.70 -11.82
C GLY A 197 -20.21 -23.23 -13.25
N GLU A 198 -21.33 -23.69 -13.82
CA GLU A 198 -21.74 -23.33 -15.18
C GLU A 198 -22.06 -21.83 -15.29
N GLY A 199 -21.24 -21.09 -16.06
CA GLY A 199 -21.47 -19.68 -16.41
C GLY A 199 -20.75 -18.70 -15.48
N ILE A 200 -19.85 -17.91 -16.05
CA ILE A 200 -19.20 -16.79 -15.36
C ILE A 200 -19.84 -15.50 -15.89
N VAL A 201 -20.51 -14.74 -15.01
CA VAL A 201 -21.02 -13.39 -15.33
C VAL A 201 -20.12 -12.37 -14.65
N THR A 202 -19.44 -11.56 -15.46
CA THR A 202 -18.59 -10.46 -15.02
C THR A 202 -19.22 -9.13 -15.41
N THR A 203 -19.42 -8.24 -14.43
CA THR A 203 -19.90 -6.87 -14.66
C THR A 203 -18.82 -5.91 -14.22
N ALA A 204 -18.22 -5.17 -15.16
CA ALA A 204 -17.37 -4.01 -14.86
C ALA A 204 -18.26 -2.76 -14.77
N THR A 205 -17.99 -1.85 -13.82
CA THR A 205 -18.88 -0.70 -13.52
C THR A 205 -18.15 0.65 -13.59
N ASP A 206 -16.94 0.67 -14.13
CA ASP A 206 -15.97 1.74 -14.03
C ASP A 206 -15.31 2.01 -15.40
N ASN A 207 -15.35 3.27 -15.84
CA ASN A 207 -15.10 3.69 -17.23
C ASN A 207 -13.64 4.15 -17.44
N PRO A 208 -12.87 3.62 -18.42
CA PRO A 208 -13.26 2.63 -19.43
C PRO A 208 -13.25 1.19 -18.90
N GLU A 209 -14.36 0.48 -19.11
CA GLU A 209 -14.48 -0.92 -18.74
C GLU A 209 -13.70 -1.79 -19.75
N VAL A 210 -12.56 -2.36 -19.34
CA VAL A 210 -11.88 -3.41 -20.13
C VAL A 210 -11.80 -4.67 -19.30
N LEU A 211 -12.69 -5.62 -19.60
CA LEU A 211 -12.54 -7.00 -19.16
C LEU A 211 -11.73 -7.75 -20.21
N THR A 212 -10.52 -8.19 -19.85
CA THR A 212 -9.74 -9.12 -20.67
C THR A 212 -9.95 -10.52 -20.15
N VAL A 213 -10.58 -11.39 -20.94
CA VAL A 213 -10.66 -12.82 -20.67
C VAL A 213 -9.57 -13.49 -21.49
N ASP A 214 -8.53 -13.99 -20.81
CA ASP A 214 -7.51 -14.81 -21.45
C ASP A 214 -7.92 -16.28 -21.35
N LEU A 215 -7.88 -16.97 -22.48
CA LEU A 215 -8.04 -18.41 -22.54
C LEU A 215 -6.65 -18.99 -22.73
N ASP A 216 -6.14 -19.69 -21.72
CA ASP A 216 -4.86 -20.40 -21.85
C ASP A 216 -5.02 -21.58 -22.83
N ILE A 217 -4.82 -21.29 -24.11
CA ILE A 217 -4.84 -22.27 -25.19
C ILE A 217 -3.66 -23.23 -25.06
N ASN A 218 -2.52 -22.79 -24.52
CA ASN A 218 -1.30 -23.60 -24.41
C ASN A 218 -1.41 -24.66 -23.30
N GLY A 219 -2.23 -24.41 -22.29
CA GLY A 219 -2.57 -25.35 -21.22
C GLY A 219 -3.63 -26.40 -21.60
N LEU A 220 -4.23 -26.32 -22.79
CA LEU A 220 -5.22 -27.29 -23.25
C LEU A 220 -4.56 -28.66 -23.48
N ILE A 221 -5.17 -29.70 -22.90
CA ILE A 221 -4.73 -31.09 -23.08
C ILE A 221 -5.41 -31.72 -24.30
N ALA A 222 -4.82 -32.79 -24.81
CA ALA A 222 -5.45 -33.60 -25.86
C ALA A 222 -6.79 -34.17 -25.35
N ILE A 223 -7.83 -34.07 -26.18
CA ILE A 223 -9.17 -34.54 -25.85
C ILE A 223 -9.16 -36.07 -25.77
N THR A 224 -9.36 -36.61 -24.57
CA THR A 224 -9.49 -38.05 -24.32
C THR A 224 -10.52 -38.28 -23.20
N PRO A 225 -11.65 -38.97 -23.47
CA PRO A 225 -12.08 -39.59 -24.72
C PRO A 225 -12.42 -38.57 -25.82
N ALA A 226 -12.61 -39.04 -27.07
CA ALA A 226 -13.02 -38.20 -28.19
C ALA A 226 -14.32 -37.44 -27.90
N ILE A 227 -14.45 -36.23 -28.49
CA ILE A 227 -15.67 -35.40 -28.40
C ILE A 227 -16.87 -36.21 -28.91
N ALA A 228 -17.94 -36.28 -28.13
CA ALA A 228 -19.18 -36.91 -28.51
C ALA A 228 -20.04 -35.97 -29.37
N SER A 229 -20.91 -36.54 -30.23
CA SER A 229 -21.83 -35.77 -31.07
C SER A 229 -22.79 -34.84 -30.30
N GLY A 230 -23.08 -35.19 -29.05
CA GLY A 230 -23.92 -34.39 -28.14
C GLY A 230 -23.16 -33.31 -27.38
N ASP A 231 -21.83 -33.27 -27.46
CA ASP A 231 -21.04 -32.22 -26.82
C ASP A 231 -21.32 -30.88 -27.49
N SER A 232 -21.08 -29.80 -26.76
CA SER A 232 -21.46 -28.45 -27.17
C SER A 232 -20.26 -27.57 -27.46
N ILE A 233 -20.39 -26.74 -28.49
CA ILE A 233 -19.43 -25.73 -28.89
C ILE A 233 -20.13 -24.37 -28.81
N VAL A 234 -19.39 -23.34 -28.40
CA VAL A 234 -19.84 -21.95 -28.47
C VAL A 234 -19.36 -21.34 -29.79
N VAL A 235 -20.30 -20.81 -30.56
CA VAL A 235 -20.01 -20.10 -31.81
C VAL A 235 -20.50 -18.66 -31.67
N TYR A 236 -19.75 -17.68 -32.16
CA TYR A 236 -20.25 -16.32 -32.26
C TYR A 236 -21.04 -16.16 -33.57
N ASP A 237 -22.36 -16.06 -33.45
CA ASP A 237 -23.25 -15.76 -34.57
C ASP A 237 -23.24 -14.24 -34.80
N THR A 238 -22.50 -13.82 -35.83
CA THR A 238 -22.39 -12.42 -36.22
C THR A 238 -23.71 -11.84 -36.72
N SER A 239 -24.62 -12.67 -37.27
CA SER A 239 -25.92 -12.22 -37.77
C SER A 239 -26.89 -11.84 -36.65
N ALA A 240 -26.79 -12.52 -35.50
CA ALA A 240 -27.54 -12.22 -34.29
C ALA A 240 -26.76 -11.37 -33.27
N ALA A 241 -25.49 -11.09 -33.53
CA ALA A 241 -24.55 -10.44 -32.62
C ALA A 241 -24.49 -11.11 -31.23
N ALA A 242 -24.53 -12.44 -31.20
CA ALA A 242 -24.64 -13.22 -29.97
C ALA A 242 -23.78 -14.51 -30.02
N HIS A 243 -23.37 -14.99 -28.86
CA HIS A 243 -22.82 -16.34 -28.72
C HIS A 243 -23.98 -17.35 -28.66
N VAL A 244 -23.90 -18.39 -29.49
CA VAL A 244 -24.88 -19.48 -29.56
C VAL A 244 -24.22 -20.80 -29.17
N LYS A 245 -25.01 -21.66 -28.52
CA LYS A 245 -24.64 -23.04 -28.20
C LYS A 245 -25.10 -23.93 -29.34
N VAL A 246 -24.18 -24.62 -29.97
CA VAL A 246 -24.46 -25.67 -30.98
C VAL A 246 -23.88 -26.99 -30.51
N THR A 247 -24.52 -28.10 -30.85
CA THR A 247 -23.87 -29.40 -30.67
C THR A 247 -22.81 -29.62 -31.73
N VAL A 248 -21.87 -30.52 -31.47
CA VAL A 248 -20.84 -30.93 -32.44
C VAL A 248 -21.48 -31.43 -33.73
N ASN A 249 -22.55 -32.22 -33.64
CA ASN A 249 -23.30 -32.64 -34.83
C ASN A 249 -23.93 -31.46 -35.56
N GLN A 250 -24.63 -30.54 -34.86
CA GLN A 250 -25.23 -29.37 -35.51
C GLN A 250 -24.19 -28.52 -36.23
N PHE A 251 -22.99 -28.37 -35.64
CA PHE A 251 -21.89 -27.64 -36.27
C PHE A 251 -21.44 -28.29 -37.59
N PHE A 252 -21.30 -29.61 -37.63
CA PHE A 252 -20.90 -30.31 -38.86
C PHE A 252 -22.04 -30.47 -39.88
N ASP A 253 -23.27 -30.65 -39.41
CA ASP A 253 -24.48 -30.77 -40.25
C ASP A 253 -24.76 -29.43 -40.98
N ASP A 254 -24.64 -28.29 -40.29
CA ASP A 254 -24.82 -26.96 -40.90
C ASP A 254 -23.68 -26.61 -41.88
N LEU A 255 -22.48 -27.18 -41.68
CA LEU A 255 -21.38 -27.09 -42.64
C LEU A 255 -21.55 -28.05 -43.84
N ASP A 256 -22.55 -28.93 -43.83
CA ASP A 256 -22.87 -29.91 -44.88
C ASP A 256 -21.65 -30.77 -45.29
N ILE A 257 -20.72 -30.96 -44.35
CA ILE A 257 -19.51 -31.77 -44.50
C ILE A 257 -19.86 -33.23 -44.24
N GLY A 258 -19.61 -34.10 -45.21
CA GLY A 258 -19.89 -35.54 -45.07
C GLY A 258 -21.36 -35.91 -45.27
N VAL A 259 -22.21 -34.99 -45.76
CA VAL A 259 -23.60 -35.28 -46.07
C VAL A 259 -23.69 -36.13 -47.35
N VAL A 260 -24.43 -37.24 -47.26
CA VAL A 260 -24.63 -38.18 -48.37
C VAL A 260 -25.68 -37.63 -49.32
N ARG A 261 -25.31 -37.43 -50.59
CA ARG A 261 -26.16 -36.96 -51.68
C ARG A 261 -26.34 -38.01 -52.78
N TYR A 262 -27.39 -37.83 -53.57
CA TYR A 262 -27.71 -38.64 -54.74
C TYR A 262 -28.06 -37.71 -55.91
N ASP A 263 -27.40 -37.88 -57.04
CA ASP A 263 -27.76 -37.24 -58.30
C ASP A 263 -27.90 -38.31 -59.39
N ASP A 264 -28.78 -38.07 -60.37
CA ASP A 264 -28.97 -38.93 -61.53
C ASP A 264 -29.23 -38.15 -62.81
N VAL A 265 -28.90 -38.77 -63.95
CA VAL A 265 -29.14 -38.21 -65.28
C VAL A 265 -29.41 -39.33 -66.29
N SER A 266 -30.25 -39.05 -67.27
CA SER A 266 -30.40 -39.92 -68.44
C SER A 266 -29.30 -39.67 -69.45
N ALA A 267 -28.61 -40.72 -69.86
CA ALA A 267 -27.61 -40.69 -70.90
C ALA A 267 -28.19 -40.30 -72.26
N THR A 268 -27.43 -39.51 -73.01
CA THR A 268 -27.72 -39.20 -74.41
C THR A 268 -27.15 -40.27 -75.36
N GLY A 269 -26.24 -41.10 -74.85
CA GLY A 269 -25.60 -42.19 -75.57
C GLY A 269 -24.33 -41.70 -76.28
N GLY A 270 -23.20 -42.34 -75.98
CA GLY A 270 -21.91 -41.98 -76.56
C GLY A 270 -20.77 -42.77 -75.97
N ALA A 271 -19.61 -42.69 -76.63
CA ALA A 271 -18.39 -43.29 -76.10
C ALA A 271 -17.76 -42.39 -75.03
N ASN A 272 -17.47 -42.93 -73.84
CA ASN A 272 -16.93 -42.21 -72.69
C ASN A 272 -17.72 -40.92 -72.38
N GLU A 273 -19.05 -41.06 -72.29
CA GLU A 273 -19.94 -39.92 -72.12
C GLU A 273 -19.58 -39.09 -70.87
N ALA A 274 -19.53 -37.77 -71.04
CA ALA A 274 -19.26 -36.82 -69.98
C ALA A 274 -20.55 -36.09 -69.58
N PHE A 275 -20.90 -36.21 -68.31
CA PHE A 275 -22.06 -35.58 -67.69
C PHE A 275 -21.61 -34.30 -67.00
N VAL A 276 -21.74 -33.18 -67.71
CA VAL A 276 -21.35 -31.85 -67.20
C VAL A 276 -22.32 -31.42 -66.12
N ALA A 277 -21.79 -30.91 -65.00
CA ALA A 277 -22.57 -30.55 -63.82
C ALA A 277 -23.47 -31.68 -63.32
N PHE A 278 -22.97 -32.93 -63.43
CA PHE A 278 -23.65 -34.11 -62.93
C PHE A 278 -23.85 -34.07 -61.42
N PHE A 279 -22.78 -33.74 -60.69
CA PHE A 279 -22.88 -33.57 -59.25
C PHE A 279 -23.41 -32.16 -58.94
N SER A 280 -24.52 -32.07 -58.22
CA SER A 280 -25.08 -30.79 -57.75
C SER A 280 -24.13 -30.07 -56.79
N PHE A 281 -23.23 -30.81 -56.12
CA PHE A 281 -22.15 -30.31 -55.26
C PHE A 281 -20.85 -31.03 -55.57
N THR A 282 -19.70 -30.42 -55.30
CA THR A 282 -18.41 -31.09 -55.55
C THR A 282 -18.21 -32.22 -54.53
N PRO A 283 -18.02 -33.49 -54.96
CA PRO A 283 -17.71 -34.57 -54.03
C PRO A 283 -16.40 -34.34 -53.27
N LEU A 284 -16.38 -34.70 -51.98
CA LEU A 284 -15.24 -34.59 -51.06
C LEU A 284 -13.98 -35.24 -51.62
N SER A 285 -14.11 -36.47 -52.12
CA SER A 285 -13.06 -37.20 -52.81
C SER A 285 -13.67 -38.28 -53.70
N ASP A 286 -12.87 -38.87 -54.58
CA ASP A 286 -13.37 -39.96 -55.43
C ASP A 286 -13.63 -41.25 -54.63
N ALA A 287 -12.98 -41.42 -53.46
CA ALA A 287 -13.13 -42.59 -52.60
C ALA A 287 -14.51 -42.70 -51.93
N VAL A 288 -15.27 -41.60 -51.88
CA VAL A 288 -16.62 -41.55 -51.29
C VAL A 288 -17.73 -41.50 -52.35
N VAL A 289 -17.38 -41.59 -53.63
CA VAL A 289 -18.34 -41.62 -54.74
C VAL A 289 -18.58 -43.06 -55.16
N THR A 290 -19.85 -43.44 -55.30
CA THR A 290 -20.26 -44.70 -55.93
C THR A 290 -21.18 -44.36 -57.09
N VAL A 291 -20.74 -44.68 -58.31
CA VAL A 291 -21.52 -44.47 -59.55
C VAL A 291 -22.26 -45.76 -59.91
N PHE A 292 -23.51 -45.62 -60.31
CA PHE A 292 -24.37 -46.70 -60.75
C PHE A 292 -24.77 -46.47 -62.21
N PHE A 293 -24.76 -47.55 -62.98
CA PHE A 293 -25.28 -47.60 -64.33
C PHE A 293 -26.51 -48.52 -64.32
N ASN A 294 -27.70 -47.97 -64.61
CA ASN A 294 -28.96 -48.70 -64.52
C ASN A 294 -29.14 -49.44 -63.17
N GLY A 295 -28.68 -48.83 -62.07
CA GLY A 295 -28.73 -49.40 -60.73
C GLY A 295 -27.60 -50.38 -60.37
N LEU A 296 -26.68 -50.68 -61.29
CA LEU A 296 -25.50 -51.51 -61.02
C LEU A 296 -24.29 -50.65 -60.71
N ALA A 297 -23.67 -50.87 -59.56
CA ALA A 297 -22.46 -50.14 -59.17
C ALA A 297 -21.32 -50.41 -60.15
N LEU A 298 -20.72 -49.33 -60.65
CA LEU A 298 -19.52 -49.38 -61.48
C LEU A 298 -18.28 -49.60 -60.62
N ARG A 299 -17.20 -50.04 -61.27
CA ARG A 299 -15.87 -50.10 -60.64
C ARG A 299 -15.33 -48.68 -60.48
N ASP A 300 -14.48 -48.45 -59.49
CA ASP A 300 -13.86 -47.14 -59.23
C ASP A 300 -13.03 -46.61 -60.41
N THR A 301 -12.57 -47.49 -61.30
CA THR A 301 -11.87 -47.13 -62.54
C THR A 301 -12.78 -47.02 -63.76
N GLY A 302 -14.06 -47.35 -63.62
CA GLY A 302 -15.10 -47.28 -64.66
C GLY A 302 -15.63 -45.86 -64.90
N TRP A 303 -15.15 -44.90 -64.12
CA TRP A 303 -15.49 -43.49 -64.23
C TRP A 303 -14.32 -42.63 -63.77
N THR A 304 -14.37 -41.36 -64.12
CA THR A 304 -13.46 -40.32 -63.64
C THR A 304 -14.27 -39.06 -63.32
N ARG A 305 -13.71 -38.18 -62.50
CA ARG A 305 -14.36 -36.93 -62.12
C ARG A 305 -13.41 -35.74 -62.22
N SER A 306 -13.95 -34.61 -62.63
CA SER A 306 -13.30 -33.31 -62.53
C SER A 306 -14.30 -32.26 -62.07
N GLY A 307 -14.17 -31.81 -60.81
CA GLY A 307 -15.16 -30.94 -60.17
C GLY A 307 -16.52 -31.63 -60.05
N THR A 308 -17.55 -31.07 -60.69
CA THR A 308 -18.91 -31.61 -60.76
C THR A 308 -19.18 -32.45 -62.02
N THR A 309 -18.19 -32.61 -62.90
CA THR A 309 -18.34 -33.40 -64.13
C THR A 309 -17.95 -34.85 -63.88
N LEU A 310 -18.85 -35.77 -64.22
CA LEU A 310 -18.61 -37.21 -64.24
C LEU A 310 -18.31 -37.64 -65.68
N THR A 311 -17.33 -38.52 -65.89
CA THR A 311 -17.05 -39.10 -67.20
C THR A 311 -16.91 -40.61 -67.08
N LEU A 312 -17.67 -41.35 -67.87
CA LEU A 312 -17.57 -42.82 -67.90
C LEU A 312 -16.35 -43.26 -68.71
N VAL A 313 -15.77 -44.40 -68.33
CA VAL A 313 -14.63 -44.99 -69.01
C VAL A 313 -15.06 -46.33 -69.61
N ASP A 314 -15.57 -46.30 -70.83
CA ASP A 314 -16.19 -47.45 -71.50
C ASP A 314 -15.22 -48.62 -71.65
N ALA A 315 -13.94 -48.34 -71.90
CA ALA A 315 -12.89 -49.35 -72.01
C ALA A 315 -12.76 -50.20 -70.74
N VAL A 316 -13.14 -49.65 -69.59
CA VAL A 316 -13.12 -50.34 -68.30
C VAL A 316 -14.47 -51.01 -68.01
N ASN A 317 -15.58 -50.37 -68.37
CA ASN A 317 -16.93 -50.91 -68.15
C ASN A 317 -17.27 -52.06 -69.12
N GLY A 318 -16.68 -52.06 -70.31
CA GLY A 318 -16.92 -53.05 -71.37
C GLY A 318 -18.16 -52.78 -72.22
N TYR A 319 -18.81 -51.63 -72.04
CA TYR A 319 -19.97 -51.17 -72.77
C TYR A 319 -20.01 -49.62 -72.79
N SER A 320 -20.64 -49.06 -73.82
CA SER A 320 -20.94 -47.62 -73.94
C SER A 320 -22.34 -47.32 -73.42
N THR A 321 -22.66 -46.06 -73.15
CA THR A 321 -24.03 -45.64 -72.86
C THR A 321 -24.89 -45.68 -74.11
N GLU A 322 -26.17 -46.03 -73.93
CA GLU A 322 -27.25 -45.84 -74.90
C GLU A 322 -28.18 -44.71 -74.43
N ALA A 323 -28.89 -44.12 -75.38
CA ALA A 323 -29.86 -43.07 -75.06
C ALA A 323 -30.96 -43.62 -74.15
N GLY A 324 -31.12 -43.02 -72.97
CA GLY A 324 -32.10 -43.44 -71.96
C GLY A 324 -31.56 -44.33 -70.84
N ASP A 325 -30.30 -44.74 -70.88
CA ASP A 325 -29.64 -45.34 -69.71
C ASP A 325 -29.62 -44.33 -68.55
N ILE A 326 -29.77 -44.81 -67.32
CA ILE A 326 -29.75 -43.98 -66.12
C ILE A 326 -28.40 -44.10 -65.43
N ILE A 327 -27.71 -42.98 -65.31
CA ILE A 327 -26.49 -42.87 -64.50
C ILE A 327 -26.87 -42.18 -63.20
N SER A 328 -26.56 -42.81 -62.06
CA SER A 328 -26.72 -42.18 -60.75
C SER A 328 -25.45 -42.28 -59.94
N ALA A 329 -25.26 -41.41 -58.96
CA ALA A 329 -24.17 -41.54 -58.01
C ALA A 329 -24.60 -41.21 -56.59
N ARG A 330 -24.05 -41.96 -55.64
CA ARG A 330 -24.05 -41.65 -54.21
C ARG A 330 -22.71 -41.02 -53.85
N TYR A 331 -22.68 -39.88 -53.16
CA TYR A 331 -21.42 -39.23 -52.79
C TYR A 331 -21.53 -38.40 -51.51
N GLU A 332 -20.39 -38.08 -50.90
CA GLU A 332 -20.29 -37.16 -49.75
C GLU A 332 -19.69 -35.82 -50.18
N THR A 333 -20.14 -34.72 -49.58
CA THR A 333 -19.76 -33.34 -49.96
C THR A 333 -18.75 -32.69 -49.01
N VAL A 334 -18.03 -31.70 -49.53
CA VAL A 334 -17.37 -30.63 -48.76
C VAL A 334 -17.98 -29.31 -49.20
N VAL A 335 -18.31 -28.45 -48.24
CA VAL A 335 -18.55 -27.02 -48.50
C VAL A 335 -17.26 -26.25 -48.33
#